data_AF-A0A377W3F8-F1
#
_entry.id   AF-A0A377W3F8-F1
#
_cell.length_a   1.000
_cell.length_b   1.000
_cell.length_c   1.000
_cell.angle_alpha   90.00
_cell.angle_beta   90.00
_cell.angle_gamma   90.00
#
_symmetry.space_group_name_H-M   'P 1'
#
loop_
_entity.id
_entity.type
_entity.pdbx_description
1 polymer ?
#
loop_
_entity_poly.entity_id
_entity_poly.type
_entity_poly.pdbx_seq_one_letter_code
_entity_poly.pdbx_strand_id
1 'polypeptide(L)'
;MGDQAWQLFDDLKKNGMVVSGPNAQAVTPVMQGAKAAVFGAVDYVSYGNIQQGESLKVIFPASGTVIAPRPMMILKTSQHPGEAKAFIDYVLSPEGQARVADAWLMPRPPRRGG
;
A
#
# COMPACT_ATOMS: atom_id res chain seq x y z
N MET A 1 -4.70 -22.42 -10.51
CA MET A 1 -4.19 -21.15 -9.92
C MET A 1 -4.21 -21.16 -8.39
N GLY A 2 -5.20 -21.77 -7.72
CA GLY A 2 -5.22 -21.86 -6.24
C GLY A 2 -4.12 -22.74 -5.63
N ASP A 3 -3.94 -23.97 -6.15
CA ASP A 3 -3.05 -24.97 -5.52
C ASP A 3 -1.56 -24.57 -5.54
N GLN A 4 -1.12 -23.88 -6.60
CA GLN A 4 0.25 -23.36 -6.70
C GLN A 4 0.54 -22.24 -5.68
N ALA A 5 -0.48 -21.42 -5.37
CA ALA A 5 -0.33 -20.37 -4.37
C ALA A 5 -0.23 -20.96 -2.95
N TRP A 6 -1.02 -21.99 -2.65
CA TRP A 6 -0.94 -22.70 -1.37
C TRP A 6 0.41 -23.41 -1.18
N GLN A 7 0.92 -24.07 -2.22
CA GLN A 7 2.24 -24.69 -2.19
C GLN A 7 3.34 -23.65 -1.91
N LEU A 8 3.29 -22.48 -2.56
CA LEU A 8 4.22 -21.38 -2.29
C LEU A 8 4.18 -20.94 -0.82
N PHE A 9 2.99 -20.76 -0.25
CA PHE A 9 2.86 -20.36 1.15
C PHE A 9 3.37 -21.42 2.13
N ASP A 10 3.17 -22.70 1.83
CA ASP A 10 3.71 -23.80 2.64
C ASP A 10 5.24 -23.82 2.62
N ASP A 11 5.86 -23.61 1.45
CA ASP A 11 7.31 -23.59 1.32
C ASP A 11 7.92 -22.35 1.99
N LEU A 12 7.26 -21.18 1.89
CA LEU A 12 7.65 -19.99 2.64
C LEU A 12 7.55 -20.20 4.15
N LYS A 13 6.49 -20.86 4.64
CA LYS A 13 6.33 -21.17 6.06
C LYS A 13 7.44 -22.10 6.56
N LYS A 14 7.79 -23.15 5.80
CA LYS A 14 8.93 -24.03 6.11
C LYS A 14 10.25 -23.28 6.14
N ASN A 15 10.41 -22.24 5.33
CA ASN A 15 11.56 -21.34 5.31
C ASN A 15 11.52 -20.26 6.42
N GLY A 16 10.64 -20.38 7.42
CA GLY A 16 10.58 -19.48 8.56
C GLY A 16 9.94 -18.12 8.26
N MET A 17 9.01 -18.07 7.29
CA MET A 17 8.15 -16.90 7.08
C MET A 17 7.38 -16.58 8.37
N VAL A 18 7.29 -15.29 8.68
CA VAL A 18 6.49 -14.76 9.78
C VAL A 18 5.37 -13.90 9.21
N VAL A 19 4.15 -14.06 9.73
CA VAL A 19 3.03 -13.18 9.40
C VAL A 19 3.02 -12.07 10.44
N SER A 20 3.50 -10.91 10.04
CA SER A 20 3.48 -9.70 10.87
C SER A 20 2.11 -9.01 10.78
N GLY A 21 1.80 -8.14 11.74
CA GLY A 21 0.53 -7.40 11.77
C GLY A 21 0.46 -6.32 10.68
N PRO A 22 0.31 -5.03 11.02
CA PRO A 22 0.18 -3.97 10.02
C PRO A 22 1.44 -3.82 9.15
N ASN A 23 1.26 -3.26 7.95
CA ASN A 23 2.31 -3.10 6.94
C ASN A 23 3.62 -2.51 7.47
N ALA A 24 3.55 -1.48 8.33
CA ALA A 24 4.74 -0.84 8.89
C ALA A 24 5.58 -1.84 9.73
N GLN A 25 4.93 -2.72 10.50
CA GLN A 25 5.62 -3.74 11.29
C GLN A 25 6.20 -4.85 10.42
N ALA A 26 5.58 -5.16 9.29
CA ALA A 26 6.05 -6.20 8.38
C ALA A 26 7.38 -5.86 7.69
N VAL A 27 7.69 -4.57 7.51
CA VAL A 27 8.94 -4.10 6.88
C VAL A 27 10.12 -4.05 7.86
N THR A 28 9.85 -3.89 9.16
CA THR A 28 10.90 -3.74 10.20
C THR A 28 11.94 -4.86 10.22
N PRO A 29 11.59 -6.16 10.16
CA PRO A 29 12.59 -7.23 10.15
C PRO A 29 13.54 -7.17 8.95
N VAL A 30 13.11 -6.60 7.82
CA VAL A 30 13.95 -6.42 6.64
C VAL A 30 14.92 -5.26 6.84
N MET A 31 14.45 -4.14 7.39
CA MET A 31 15.31 -2.98 7.73
C MET A 31 16.39 -3.35 8.75
N GLN A 32 16.05 -4.21 9.70
CA GLN A 32 16.99 -4.70 10.73
C GLN A 32 17.91 -5.83 10.23
N GLY A 33 17.76 -6.28 8.98
CA GLY A 33 18.52 -7.41 8.43
C GLY A 33 18.16 -8.78 8.99
N ALA A 34 17.11 -8.88 9.81
CA ALA A 34 16.64 -10.14 10.40
C ALA A 34 15.89 -11.04 9.39
N LYS A 35 15.36 -10.46 8.31
CA LYS A 35 14.74 -11.17 7.19
C LYS A 35 15.23 -10.59 5.86
N ALA A 36 15.40 -11.45 4.86
CA ALA A 36 15.90 -11.02 3.55
C ALA A 36 14.85 -10.25 2.72
N ALA A 37 13.55 -10.53 2.92
CA ALA A 37 12.48 -9.93 2.14
C ALA A 37 11.14 -9.95 2.90
N VAL A 38 10.23 -9.07 2.48
CA VAL A 38 8.83 -9.04 2.89
C VAL A 38 7.95 -9.13 1.65
N PHE A 39 6.94 -10.00 1.71
CA PHE A 39 5.90 -10.11 0.69
C PHE A 39 4.67 -9.31 1.14
N GLY A 40 4.06 -8.56 0.23
CA GLY A 40 2.84 -7.80 0.53
C GLY A 40 3.04 -6.54 1.37
N ALA A 41 4.28 -6.07 1.56
CA ALA A 41 4.49 -4.70 2.00
C ALA A 41 3.93 -3.74 0.94
N VAL A 42 3.30 -2.67 1.41
CA VAL A 42 2.81 -1.60 0.55
C VAL A 42 3.95 -0.67 0.17
N ASP A 43 4.01 -0.34 -1.11
CA ASP A 43 5.06 0.44 -1.76
C ASP A 43 5.27 1.82 -1.13
N TYR A 44 4.20 2.57 -0.85
CA TYR A 44 4.32 3.92 -0.29
C TYR A 44 5.06 3.97 1.07
N VAL A 45 4.85 2.97 1.94
CA VAL A 45 5.59 2.86 3.20
C VAL A 45 7.07 2.58 2.93
N SER A 46 7.34 1.69 1.98
CA SER A 46 8.70 1.31 1.62
C SER A 46 9.46 2.48 1.00
N TYR A 47 8.84 3.25 0.10
CA TYR A 47 9.43 4.46 -0.47
C TYR A 47 9.63 5.58 0.57
N GLY A 48 8.69 5.73 1.51
CA GLY A 48 8.86 6.64 2.65
C GLY A 48 10.09 6.28 3.50
N ASN A 49 10.29 5.00 3.82
CA ASN A 49 11.46 4.53 4.57
C ASN A 49 12.77 4.74 3.77
N ILE A 50 12.75 4.50 2.46
CA ILE A 50 13.92 4.76 1.58
C ILE A 50 14.29 6.26 1.60
N GLN A 51 13.31 7.16 1.55
CA GLN A 51 13.58 8.61 1.69
C GLN A 51 14.19 8.97 3.05
N GLN A 52 13.86 8.23 4.10
CA GLN A 52 14.44 8.42 5.44
C GLN A 52 15.85 7.81 5.59
N GLY A 53 16.39 7.19 4.55
CA GLY A 53 17.74 6.64 4.51
C GLY A 53 17.83 5.14 4.74
N GLU A 54 16.69 4.44 4.85
CA GLU A 54 16.68 2.98 5.03
C GLU A 54 17.16 2.25 3.78
N SER A 55 17.98 1.22 3.98
CA SER A 55 18.51 0.39 2.88
C SER A 55 17.50 -0.65 2.42
N LEU A 56 16.48 -0.19 1.69
CA LEU A 56 15.42 -1.03 1.13
C LEU A 56 15.36 -0.93 -0.40
N LYS A 57 14.90 -2.01 -1.03
CA LYS A 57 14.61 -2.04 -2.47
C LYS A 57 13.21 -2.63 -2.71
N VAL A 58 12.36 -1.87 -3.39
CA VAL A 58 11.06 -2.36 -3.86
C VAL A 58 11.26 -3.11 -5.18
N ILE A 59 10.68 -4.30 -5.29
CA ILE A 59 10.78 -5.15 -6.49
C ILE A 59 9.37 -5.50 -6.95
N PHE A 60 9.06 -5.21 -8.21
CA PHE A 60 7.85 -5.67 -8.87
C PHE A 60 8.15 -6.89 -9.74
N PRO A 61 7.50 -8.04 -9.50
CA PRO A 61 7.70 -9.23 -10.33
C PRO A 61 7.29 -8.96 -11.79
N ALA A 62 8.01 -9.55 -12.75
CA ALA A 62 7.67 -9.45 -14.17
C ALA A 62 6.29 -10.03 -14.50
N SER A 63 5.81 -10.99 -13.70
CA SER A 63 4.45 -11.54 -13.78
C SER A 63 3.36 -10.56 -13.36
N GLY A 64 3.73 -9.38 -12.87
CA GLY A 64 2.82 -8.36 -12.37
C GLY A 64 2.71 -8.33 -10.84
N THR A 65 2.02 -7.29 -10.37
CA THR A 65 1.67 -7.07 -8.96
C THR A 65 0.19 -6.65 -8.86
N VAL A 66 -0.35 -6.62 -7.64
CA VAL A 66 -1.73 -6.18 -7.38
C VAL A 66 -1.75 -4.70 -7.04
N ILE A 67 -2.60 -3.94 -7.74
CA ILE A 67 -2.95 -2.57 -7.36
C ILE A 67 -4.17 -2.65 -6.43
N ALA A 68 -4.06 -2.12 -5.21
CA ALA A 68 -5.14 -2.10 -4.23
C ALA A 68 -5.74 -0.68 -4.13
N PRO A 69 -6.97 -0.44 -4.66
CA PRO A 69 -7.64 0.84 -4.51
C PRO A 69 -7.92 1.17 -3.04
N ARG A 70 -7.83 2.45 -2.68
CA ARG A 70 -8.11 2.97 -1.33
C ARG A 70 -9.33 3.89 -1.35
N PRO A 71 -10.56 3.35 -1.23
CA PRO A 71 -11.76 4.16 -1.28
C PRO A 71 -11.94 5.00 0.00
N MET A 72 -12.52 6.18 -0.15
CA MET A 72 -13.03 6.98 0.97
C MET A 72 -14.56 6.93 0.93
N MET A 73 -15.18 6.76 2.10
CA MET A 73 -16.62 6.60 2.23
C MET A 73 -17.15 7.57 3.28
N ILE A 74 -18.33 8.16 3.02
CA ILE A 74 -19.09 8.92 4.02
C ILE A 74 -20.06 7.95 4.70
N LEU A 75 -20.00 7.84 6.02
CA LEU A 75 -20.94 7.02 6.77
C LEU A 75 -22.35 7.60 6.67
N LYS A 76 -23.35 6.74 6.48
CA LYS A 76 -24.77 7.14 6.42
C LYS A 76 -25.24 7.82 7.71
N THR A 77 -24.60 7.52 8.83
CA THR A 77 -24.88 8.05 10.17
C THR A 77 -24.09 9.33 10.50
N SER A 78 -23.33 9.87 9.55
CA SER A 78 -22.52 11.08 9.77
C SER A 78 -23.39 12.24 10.25
N GLN A 79 -22.95 12.92 11.32
CA GLN A 79 -23.57 14.14 11.82
C GLN A 79 -23.20 15.37 10.96
N HIS A 80 -22.19 15.22 10.09
CA HIS A 80 -21.62 16.28 9.26
C HIS A 80 -21.43 15.79 7.81
N PRO A 81 -22.51 15.42 7.10
CA PRO A 81 -22.40 14.86 5.74
C PRO A 81 -21.91 15.89 4.72
N GLY A 82 -22.21 17.18 4.91
CA GLY A 82 -21.79 18.25 4.01
C GLY A 82 -20.29 18.50 4.07
N GLU A 83 -19.74 18.59 5.28
CA GLU A 83 -18.31 18.77 5.54
C GLU A 83 -17.52 17.53 5.11
N ALA A 84 -18.04 16.33 5.36
CA ALA A 84 -17.44 15.09 4.87
C ALA A 84 -17.37 15.06 3.33
N LYS A 85 -18.42 15.54 2.64
CA LYS A 85 -18.41 15.66 1.19
C LYS A 85 -17.37 16.69 0.72
N ALA A 86 -17.34 17.88 1.33
CA ALA A 86 -16.36 18.90 1.00
C ALA A 86 -14.91 18.41 1.18
N PHE A 87 -14.65 17.63 2.23
CA PHE A 87 -13.36 17.00 2.45
C PHE A 87 -12.99 16.00 1.34
N ILE A 88 -13.90 15.10 0.96
CA ILE A 88 -13.65 14.16 -0.14
C ILE A 88 -13.43 14.91 -1.46
N ASP A 89 -14.23 15.94 -1.74
CA ASP A 89 -14.08 16.77 -2.94
C ASP A 89 -12.70 17.45 -2.97
N TYR A 90 -12.22 17.95 -1.83
CA TYR A 90 -10.87 18.52 -1.70
C TYR A 90 -9.79 17.47 -1.93
N VAL A 91 -9.87 16.29 -1.31
CA VAL A 91 -8.87 15.22 -1.50
C VAL A 91 -8.82 14.78 -2.98
N LEU A 92 -9.95 14.78 -3.69
CA LEU A 92 -10.04 14.43 -5.10
C LEU A 92 -9.69 15.57 -6.07
N SER A 93 -9.49 16.80 -5.57
CA SER A 93 -9.06 17.96 -6.36
C SER A 93 -7.61 17.82 -6.84
N PRO A 94 -7.16 18.61 -7.83
CA PRO A 94 -5.76 18.59 -8.27
C PRO A 94 -4.76 18.81 -7.13
N GLU A 95 -5.05 19.74 -6.21
CA GLU A 95 -4.21 20.00 -5.04
C GLU A 95 -4.17 18.79 -4.10
N GLY A 96 -5.33 18.22 -3.77
CA GLY A 96 -5.41 17.02 -2.93
C GLY A 96 -4.67 15.83 -3.54
N GLN A 97 -4.78 15.65 -4.86
CA GLN A 97 -4.10 14.58 -5.59
C GLN A 97 -2.57 14.79 -5.66
N ALA A 98 -2.09 16.04 -5.71
CA ALA A 98 -0.66 16.33 -5.59
C ALA A 98 -0.12 15.89 -4.23
N ARG A 99 -0.85 16.20 -3.14
CA ARG A 99 -0.49 15.74 -1.78
C ARG A 99 -0.50 14.21 -1.65
N VAL A 100 -1.41 13.51 -2.34
CA VAL A 100 -1.44 12.05 -2.40
C VAL A 100 -0.17 11.49 -3.06
N ALA A 101 0.25 12.10 -4.17
CA ALA A 101 1.51 11.74 -4.84
C ALA A 101 2.74 11.99 -3.96
N ASP A 102 2.80 13.12 -3.24
CA ASP A 102 3.88 13.43 -2.30
C ASP A 102 4.00 12.39 -1.17
N ALA A 103 2.87 11.78 -0.80
CA ALA A 103 2.80 10.69 0.18
C ALA A 103 3.09 9.30 -0.43
N TRP A 104 3.66 9.24 -1.64
CA TRP A 104 3.96 8.02 -2.39
C TRP A 104 2.76 7.15 -2.76
N LEU A 105 1.54 7.68 -2.65
CA LEU A 105 0.34 6.99 -3.09
C LEU A 105 0.07 7.32 -4.56
N MET A 106 -0.41 6.33 -5.30
CA MET A 106 -0.85 6.53 -6.68
C MET A 106 -2.06 7.50 -6.71
N PRO A 107 -1.96 8.64 -7.41
CA PRO A 107 -3.10 9.53 -7.59
C PRO A 107 -4.20 8.84 -8.40
N ARG A 108 -5.44 9.31 -8.23
CA ARG A 108 -6.58 8.87 -9.03
C ARG A 108 -6.26 9.06 -10.52
N PRO A 109 -6.54 8.08 -11.37
CA PRO A 109 -6.43 8.24 -12.81
C PRO A 109 -7.24 9.45 -13.31
N PRO A 110 -6.80 10.13 -14.38
CA PRO A 110 -7.61 11.16 -15.03
C PRO A 110 -9.02 10.63 -15.30
N ARG A 111 -10.05 11.47 -15.19
CA ARG A 111 -11.37 11.06 -15.69
C ARG A 111 -11.20 10.75 -17.18
N ARG A 112 -11.44 9.51 -17.60
CA ARG A 112 -11.60 9.19 -19.02
C ARG A 112 -12.78 10.04 -19.50
N GLY A 113 -12.50 10.99 -20.40
CA GLY A 113 -13.50 11.92 -20.93
C GLY A 113 -14.64 11.16 -21.61
N GLY A 114 -15.85 11.71 -21.48
CA GLY A 114 -16.97 11.45 -22.38
C GLY A 114 -16.98 12.45 -23.52
#